data_AF-A0A6B3FHF3-F1
#
_entry.id   AF-A0A6B3FHF3-F1
#
_cell.length_a   1.000
_cell.length_b   1.000
_cell.length_c   1.000
_cell.angle_alpha   90.00
_cell.angle_beta   90.00
_cell.angle_gamma   90.00
#
_symmetry.space_group_name_H-M   'P 1'
#
loop_
_entity.id
_entity.type
_entity.pdbx_description
1 polymer ?
#
loop_
_entity_poly.entity_id
_entity_poly.type
_entity_poly.pdbx_seq_one_letter_code
_entity_poly.pdbx_strand_id
1 'polypeptide(L)'
;MRVLLVGAGGVGTAITRIAARRSFFDHMVVTDYDLSRAEAAVAALGEDGARFSALRVDASDRAAVTALIAEQRCDILVNATDPRFVMPLFDAALAAGADYLDMAMSLSSPHPERPYEECGVKLGDGQFERAAAWEEAGRLALVGVGVEPGLSDVFARYAADELFDEIEEIGVRDGANLTVEGYDFAPSFSIWTTIEECLNPPVIWEKDRGWFTTAPFSEPEVFDFPEGIGPVECVNVEHEEVLLIPRWVESRRVTFKYGLGE
;
A
#
# COMPACT_ATOMS: atom_id res chain seq x y z
N MET A 1 -21.63 -10.36 0.30
CA MET A 1 -20.52 -10.17 1.25
C MET A 1 -20.62 -8.81 1.93
N ARG A 2 -20.11 -8.67 3.16
CA ARG A 2 -20.11 -7.43 3.94
C ARG A 2 -18.68 -6.95 4.18
N VAL A 3 -18.43 -5.66 3.99
CA VAL A 3 -17.07 -5.08 4.02
C VAL A 3 -16.92 -4.18 5.25
N LEU A 4 -15.82 -4.33 5.99
CA LEU A 4 -15.37 -3.34 6.95
C LEU A 4 -14.24 -2.52 6.32
N LEU A 5 -14.48 -1.25 6.01
CA LEU A 5 -13.44 -0.31 5.59
C LEU A 5 -12.92 0.44 6.81
N VAL A 6 -11.62 0.34 7.07
CA VAL A 6 -10.94 1.06 8.16
C VAL A 6 -10.09 2.19 7.59
N GLY A 7 -10.38 3.42 8.00
CA GLY A 7 -9.81 4.65 7.45
C GLY A 7 -10.75 5.33 6.46
N ALA A 8 -11.13 6.58 6.76
CA ALA A 8 -11.95 7.45 5.91
C ALA A 8 -11.18 8.72 5.47
N GLY A 9 -9.86 8.57 5.27
CA GLY A 9 -9.01 9.59 4.64
C GLY A 9 -9.24 9.72 3.13
N GLY A 10 -8.26 10.25 2.40
CA GLY A 10 -8.35 10.40 0.94
C GLY A 10 -8.63 9.08 0.21
N VAL A 11 -7.84 8.05 0.51
CA VAL A 11 -7.98 6.72 -0.09
C VAL A 11 -9.28 6.03 0.34
N GLY A 12 -9.60 6.02 1.64
CA GLY A 12 -10.85 5.45 2.14
C GLY A 12 -12.11 6.11 1.55
N THR A 13 -12.10 7.43 1.37
CA THR A 13 -13.18 8.17 0.70
C THR A 13 -13.28 7.78 -0.78
N ALA A 14 -12.15 7.61 -1.46
CA ALA A 14 -12.13 7.14 -2.85
C ALA A 14 -12.68 5.71 -2.98
N ILE A 15 -12.26 4.79 -2.12
CA ILE A 15 -12.79 3.42 -2.05
C ILE A 15 -14.30 3.45 -1.86
N THR A 16 -14.80 4.23 -0.90
CA THR A 16 -16.23 4.38 -0.60
C THR A 16 -17.03 4.82 -1.84
N ARG A 17 -16.55 5.85 -2.57
CA ARG A 17 -17.18 6.35 -3.80
C ARG A 17 -17.11 5.34 -4.95
N ILE A 18 -16.00 4.62 -5.09
CA ILE A 18 -15.86 3.57 -6.11
C ILE A 18 -16.83 2.43 -5.80
N ALA A 19 -16.89 1.99 -4.54
CA ALA A 19 -17.73 0.90 -4.07
C ALA A 19 -19.22 1.18 -4.25
N ALA A 20 -19.67 2.43 -4.09
CA ALA A 20 -21.07 2.79 -4.33
C ALA A 20 -21.57 2.39 -5.73
N ARG A 21 -20.67 2.37 -6.71
CA ARG A 21 -20.94 1.98 -8.11
C ARG A 21 -20.85 0.47 -8.37
N ARG A 22 -20.64 -0.35 -7.34
CA ARG A 22 -20.43 -1.81 -7.46
C ARG A 22 -21.51 -2.59 -6.72
N SER A 23 -21.95 -3.70 -7.32
CA SER A 23 -23.06 -4.52 -6.81
C SER A 23 -22.65 -5.84 -6.18
N PHE A 24 -21.35 -6.18 -6.14
CA PHE A 24 -20.87 -7.49 -5.68
C PHE A 24 -20.87 -7.68 -4.15
N PHE A 25 -21.10 -6.62 -3.37
CA PHE A 25 -21.20 -6.66 -1.91
C PHE A 25 -22.57 -6.17 -1.44
N ASP A 26 -23.00 -6.58 -0.25
CA ASP A 26 -24.32 -6.29 0.30
C ASP A 26 -24.32 -5.03 1.16
N HIS A 27 -23.27 -4.82 1.96
CA HIS A 27 -23.14 -3.70 2.88
C HIS A 27 -21.67 -3.34 3.13
N MET A 28 -21.35 -2.06 3.28
CA MET A 28 -20.03 -1.59 3.69
C MET A 28 -20.13 -0.71 4.94
N VAL A 29 -19.38 -1.07 5.97
CA VAL A 29 -19.19 -0.26 7.18
C VAL A 29 -17.93 0.57 6.97
N VAL A 30 -18.08 1.89 6.82
CA VAL A 30 -16.97 2.84 6.73
C VAL A 30 -16.61 3.27 8.15
N THR A 31 -15.33 3.17 8.51
CA THR A 31 -14.88 3.50 9.86
C THR A 31 -13.66 4.39 9.88
N ASP A 32 -13.56 5.19 10.93
CA ASP A 32 -12.41 6.05 11.20
C ASP A 32 -12.30 6.28 12.71
N TYR A 33 -11.14 6.75 13.17
CA TYR A 33 -10.96 7.20 14.55
C TYR A 33 -11.81 8.45 14.85
N ASP A 34 -11.92 9.34 13.86
CA ASP A 34 -12.83 10.48 13.85
C ASP A 34 -14.11 10.10 13.10
N LEU A 35 -15.18 9.81 13.87
CA LEU A 35 -16.48 9.40 13.34
C LEU A 35 -17.00 10.36 12.25
N SER A 36 -16.75 11.66 12.39
CA SER A 36 -17.25 12.67 11.46
C SER A 36 -16.70 12.47 10.04
N ARG A 37 -15.49 11.90 9.90
CA ARG A 37 -14.90 11.58 8.59
C ARG A 37 -15.61 10.42 7.92
N ALA A 38 -15.90 9.35 8.67
CA ALA A 38 -16.66 8.22 8.18
C ALA A 38 -18.10 8.63 7.81
N GLU A 39 -18.75 9.46 8.63
CA GLU A 39 -20.07 10.01 8.34
C GLU A 39 -20.06 10.88 7.08
N ALA A 40 -19.06 11.74 6.92
CA ALA A 40 -18.91 12.58 5.73
C ALA A 40 -18.71 11.75 4.45
N ALA A 41 -17.89 10.69 4.52
CA ALA A 41 -17.66 9.79 3.38
C ALA A 41 -18.95 9.09 2.94
N VAL A 42 -19.76 8.61 3.90
CA VAL A 42 -21.06 7.98 3.62
C VAL A 42 -22.09 8.99 3.12
N ALA A 43 -22.19 10.16 3.76
CA ALA A 43 -23.13 11.21 3.38
C ALA A 43 -22.89 11.73 1.95
N ALA A 44 -21.62 11.76 1.51
CA ALA A 44 -21.25 12.17 0.16
C ALA A 44 -21.78 11.24 -0.95
N LEU A 45 -22.29 10.04 -0.61
CA LEU A 45 -22.90 9.12 -1.56
C LEU A 45 -24.35 9.48 -1.91
N GLY A 46 -25.02 10.32 -1.13
CA GLY A 46 -26.42 10.67 -1.36
C GLY A 46 -27.33 9.42 -1.38
N GLU A 47 -28.12 9.27 -2.44
CA GLU A 47 -29.08 8.16 -2.59
C GLU A 47 -28.40 6.78 -2.73
N ASP A 48 -27.14 6.74 -3.20
CA ASP A 48 -26.36 5.51 -3.34
C ASP A 48 -25.83 4.99 -1.99
N GLY A 49 -25.98 5.78 -0.92
CA GLY A 49 -25.48 5.48 0.43
C GLY A 49 -26.29 4.46 1.22
N ALA A 50 -27.42 3.95 0.70
CA ALA A 50 -28.34 3.09 1.46
C ALA A 50 -27.71 1.79 2.00
N ARG A 51 -26.63 1.30 1.38
CA ARG A 51 -25.88 0.09 1.77
C ARG A 51 -24.60 0.39 2.58
N PHE A 52 -24.47 1.63 3.05
CA PHE A 52 -23.30 2.10 3.76
C PHE A 52 -23.69 2.58 5.16
N SER A 53 -22.81 2.35 6.13
CA SER A 53 -22.94 2.88 7.49
C SER A 53 -21.62 3.41 7.98
N ALA A 54 -21.64 4.46 8.79
CA ALA A 54 -20.46 5.01 9.43
C ALA A 54 -20.37 4.55 10.89
N LEU A 55 -19.20 4.09 11.33
CA LEU A 55 -18.91 3.78 12.74
C LEU A 55 -17.53 4.29 13.13
N ARG A 56 -17.31 4.46 14.44
CA ARG A 56 -16.00 4.81 14.98
C ARG A 56 -15.22 3.55 15.33
N VAL A 57 -13.94 3.49 14.99
CA VAL A 57 -13.02 2.47 15.52
C VAL A 57 -11.61 3.05 15.69
N ASP A 58 -10.90 2.61 16.72
CA ASP A 58 -9.46 2.85 16.85
C ASP A 58 -8.71 1.70 16.20
N ALA A 59 -8.01 1.96 15.09
CA ALA A 59 -7.28 0.94 14.33
C ALA A 59 -6.13 0.30 15.13
N SER A 60 -5.65 0.94 16.21
CA SER A 60 -4.65 0.35 17.11
C SER A 60 -5.26 -0.66 18.09
N ASP A 61 -6.57 -0.59 18.34
CA ASP A 61 -7.26 -1.51 19.25
C ASP A 61 -7.75 -2.75 18.48
N ARG A 62 -6.86 -3.74 18.40
CA ARG A 62 -7.13 -5.04 17.77
C ARG A 62 -8.41 -5.70 18.30
N ALA A 63 -8.68 -5.61 19.60
CA ALA A 63 -9.85 -6.26 20.20
C ALA A 63 -11.15 -5.57 19.76
N ALA A 64 -11.15 -4.23 19.73
CA ALA A 64 -12.28 -3.46 19.23
C ALA A 64 -12.55 -3.74 17.74
N VAL A 65 -11.50 -3.79 16.91
CA VAL A 65 -11.63 -4.11 15.48
C VAL A 65 -12.18 -5.53 15.29
N THR A 66 -11.64 -6.52 16.01
CA THR A 66 -12.10 -7.91 15.95
C THR A 66 -13.58 -8.04 16.34
N ALA A 67 -13.98 -7.38 17.44
CA ALA A 67 -15.38 -7.34 17.88
C ALA A 67 -16.28 -6.68 16.82
N LEU A 68 -15.83 -5.58 16.23
CA LEU A 68 -16.60 -4.87 15.21
C LEU A 68 -16.83 -5.70 13.95
N ILE A 69 -15.80 -6.45 13.48
CA ILE A 69 -15.94 -7.39 12.36
C ILE A 69 -17.05 -8.41 12.67
N ALA A 70 -17.05 -8.98 13.88
CA ALA A 70 -18.05 -9.98 14.29
C ALA A 70 -19.46 -9.38 14.43
N GLU A 71 -19.59 -8.24 15.11
CA GLU A 71 -20.87 -7.54 15.32
C GLU A 71 -21.53 -7.12 14.01
N GLN A 72 -20.73 -6.57 13.10
CA GLN A 72 -21.19 -6.14 11.78
C GLN A 72 -21.23 -7.29 10.77
N ARG A 73 -20.79 -8.50 11.15
CA ARG A 73 -20.72 -9.70 10.30
C ARG A 73 -19.97 -9.42 9.00
N CYS A 74 -18.84 -8.72 9.09
CA CYS A 74 -18.03 -8.41 7.92
C CYS A 74 -17.24 -9.65 7.48
N ASP A 75 -17.25 -9.93 6.19
CA ASP A 75 -16.52 -11.05 5.58
C ASP A 75 -15.09 -10.66 5.22
N ILE A 76 -14.85 -9.36 4.97
CA ILE A 76 -13.55 -8.80 4.59
C ILE A 76 -13.28 -7.48 5.31
N LEU A 77 -12.05 -7.30 5.78
CA LEU A 77 -11.51 -6.02 6.23
C LEU A 77 -10.69 -5.39 5.09
N VAL A 78 -10.98 -4.14 4.76
CA VAL A 78 -10.20 -3.29 3.85
C VAL A 78 -9.50 -2.23 4.69
N ASN A 79 -8.18 -2.30 4.76
CA ASN A 79 -7.35 -1.36 5.49
C ASN A 79 -6.91 -0.22 4.57
N ALA A 80 -7.47 0.97 4.80
CA ALA A 80 -7.12 2.23 4.17
C ALA A 80 -6.50 3.23 5.16
N THR A 81 -5.77 2.72 6.15
CA THR A 81 -5.08 3.50 7.17
C THR A 81 -3.57 3.59 6.91
N ASP A 82 -2.89 4.38 7.74
CA ASP A 82 -1.43 4.51 7.76
C ASP A 82 -0.74 3.15 8.03
N PRO A 83 0.44 2.88 7.43
CA PRO A 83 1.15 1.60 7.54
C PRO A 83 1.40 1.11 8.97
N ARG A 84 1.47 2.02 9.96
CA ARG A 84 1.61 1.66 11.38
C ARG A 84 0.47 0.76 11.90
N PHE A 85 -0.69 0.80 11.25
CA PHE A 85 -1.87 0.02 11.62
C PHE A 85 -2.03 -1.28 10.82
N VAL A 86 -1.15 -1.56 9.85
CA VAL A 86 -1.19 -2.79 9.04
C VAL A 86 -1.22 -4.02 9.93
N MET A 87 -0.22 -4.22 10.79
CA MET A 87 -0.15 -5.43 11.63
C MET A 87 -1.30 -5.54 12.66
N PRO A 88 -1.70 -4.46 13.36
CA PRO A 88 -2.91 -4.48 14.19
C PRO A 88 -4.18 -4.95 13.46
N LEU A 89 -4.45 -4.42 12.26
CA LEU A 89 -5.65 -4.71 11.48
C LEU A 89 -5.59 -6.08 10.80
N PHE A 90 -4.41 -6.45 10.27
CA PHE A 90 -4.13 -7.76 9.70
C PHE A 90 -4.38 -8.87 10.73
N ASP A 91 -3.89 -8.69 11.96
CA ASP A 91 -4.12 -9.64 13.04
C ASP A 91 -5.58 -9.68 13.52
N ALA A 92 -6.26 -8.54 13.53
CA ALA A 92 -7.68 -8.48 13.88
C ALA A 92 -8.56 -9.23 12.86
N ALA A 93 -8.28 -9.06 11.56
CA ALA A 93 -8.99 -9.75 10.49
C ALA A 93 -8.81 -11.28 10.60
N LEU A 94 -7.58 -11.75 10.77
CA LEU A 94 -7.30 -13.16 10.97
C LEU A 94 -8.01 -13.71 12.22
N ALA A 95 -7.94 -13.00 13.34
CA ALA A 95 -8.58 -13.41 14.59
C ALA A 95 -10.12 -13.46 14.50
N ALA A 96 -10.73 -12.57 13.71
CA ALA A 96 -12.16 -12.59 13.43
C ALA A 96 -12.56 -13.65 12.38
N GLY A 97 -11.59 -14.27 11.71
CA GLY A 97 -11.83 -15.13 10.56
C GLY A 97 -12.45 -14.37 9.40
N ALA A 98 -11.98 -13.15 9.12
CA ALA A 98 -12.33 -12.39 7.93
C ALA A 98 -11.17 -12.40 6.93
N ASP A 99 -11.49 -12.25 5.65
CA ASP A 99 -10.49 -11.96 4.63
C ASP A 99 -9.92 -10.54 4.84
N TYR A 100 -8.78 -10.25 4.23
CA TYR A 100 -8.08 -8.98 4.41
C TYR A 100 -7.57 -8.41 3.10
N LEU A 101 -7.64 -7.09 2.98
CA LEU A 101 -7.05 -6.31 1.90
C LEU A 101 -6.39 -5.04 2.44
N ASP A 102 -5.21 -4.67 1.95
CA ASP A 102 -4.60 -3.36 2.17
C ASP A 102 -3.89 -2.81 0.93
N MET A 103 -3.29 -1.63 1.06
CA MET A 103 -2.56 -0.96 -0.02
C MET A 103 -1.11 -0.62 0.37
N ALA A 104 -0.68 -1.01 1.56
CA ALA A 104 0.66 -0.72 2.06
C ALA A 104 1.15 -1.89 2.92
N MET A 105 2.46 -2.10 2.96
CA MET A 105 3.00 -3.23 3.70
C MET A 105 3.41 -2.86 5.13
N SER A 106 3.68 -3.86 5.98
CA SER A 106 4.20 -3.64 7.33
C SER A 106 5.52 -2.88 7.31
N LEU A 107 5.72 -1.94 8.24
CA LEU A 107 6.91 -1.08 8.31
C LEU A 107 8.25 -1.85 8.40
N SER A 108 9.29 -1.25 7.81
CA SER A 108 10.66 -1.73 7.81
C SER A 108 11.44 -1.22 9.05
N SER A 109 12.67 -1.71 9.21
CA SER A 109 13.64 -1.13 10.13
C SER A 109 15.05 -1.31 9.56
N PRO A 110 15.90 -0.28 9.55
CA PRO A 110 17.24 -0.37 9.01
C PRO A 110 18.09 -1.44 9.70
N HIS A 111 19.05 -2.03 8.96
CA HIS A 111 20.04 -2.91 9.58
C HIS A 111 20.84 -2.12 10.65
N PRO A 112 21.00 -2.63 11.89
CA PRO A 112 21.50 -1.84 13.01
C PRO A 112 22.95 -1.36 12.85
N GLU A 113 23.78 -2.10 12.11
CA GLU A 113 25.21 -1.80 11.95
C GLU A 113 25.58 -1.40 10.52
N ARG A 114 24.76 -1.76 9.53
CA ARG A 114 25.07 -1.67 8.09
C ARG A 114 23.83 -1.21 7.29
N PRO A 115 23.19 -0.11 7.67
CA PRO A 115 21.88 0.29 7.15
C PRO A 115 21.86 0.58 5.65
N TYR A 116 23.01 0.89 5.04
CA TYR A 116 23.14 1.23 3.61
C TYR A 116 23.85 0.15 2.79
N GLU A 117 23.94 -1.07 3.31
CA GLU A 117 24.56 -2.21 2.64
C GLU A 117 23.71 -3.48 2.76
N GLU A 118 22.97 -3.64 3.87
CA GLU A 118 22.16 -4.80 4.18
C GLU A 118 20.75 -4.39 4.65
N CYS A 119 19.76 -5.19 4.27
CA CYS A 119 18.40 -5.04 4.78
C CYS A 119 18.33 -5.39 6.28
N GLY A 120 17.54 -4.63 7.03
CA GLY A 120 17.07 -5.06 8.36
C GLY A 120 15.74 -5.80 8.23
N VAL A 121 14.72 -5.34 8.96
CA VAL A 121 13.34 -5.77 8.71
C VAL A 121 12.88 -5.08 7.42
N LYS A 122 12.41 -5.83 6.43
CA LYS A 122 11.96 -5.29 5.15
C LYS A 122 10.47 -4.98 5.21
N LEU A 123 10.00 -4.07 4.36
CA LEU A 123 8.57 -3.82 4.21
C LEU A 123 7.85 -5.14 3.89
N GLY A 124 6.76 -5.40 4.61
CA GLY A 124 5.95 -6.62 4.45
C GLY A 124 6.47 -7.88 5.12
N ASP A 125 7.67 -7.91 5.72
CA ASP A 125 8.17 -9.12 6.41
C ASP A 125 7.17 -9.58 7.49
N GLY A 126 6.57 -8.67 8.26
CA GLY A 126 5.59 -9.01 9.29
C GLY A 126 4.31 -9.66 8.75
N GLN A 127 3.89 -9.31 7.52
CA GLN A 127 2.76 -9.95 6.86
C GLN A 127 3.15 -11.33 6.30
N PHE A 128 4.29 -11.43 5.62
CA PHE A 128 4.75 -12.69 5.02
C PHE A 128 5.12 -13.75 6.05
N GLU A 129 5.67 -13.38 7.21
CA GLU A 129 5.92 -14.29 8.34
C GLU A 129 4.65 -14.98 8.83
N ARG A 130 3.48 -14.41 8.54
CA ARG A 130 2.16 -14.90 8.97
C ARG A 130 1.41 -15.67 7.89
N ALA A 131 2.00 -15.84 6.71
CA ALA A 131 1.36 -16.54 5.58
C ALA A 131 0.80 -17.91 5.97
N ALA A 132 1.57 -18.73 6.68
CA ALA A 132 1.13 -20.07 7.11
C ALA A 132 -0.11 -20.03 8.03
N ALA A 133 -0.24 -19.00 8.87
CA ALA A 133 -1.40 -18.86 9.75
C ALA A 133 -2.67 -18.48 8.98
N TRP A 134 -2.54 -17.69 7.90
CA TRP A 134 -3.64 -17.37 7.00
C TRP A 134 -4.09 -18.60 6.18
N GLU A 135 -3.12 -19.35 5.66
CA GLU A 135 -3.38 -20.61 4.95
C GLU A 135 -4.09 -21.63 5.84
N GLU A 136 -3.63 -21.84 7.08
CA GLU A 136 -4.25 -22.74 8.05
C GLU A 136 -5.69 -22.32 8.40
N ALA A 137 -5.93 -21.01 8.52
CA ALA A 137 -7.26 -20.47 8.78
C ALA A 137 -8.21 -20.58 7.57
N GLY A 138 -7.70 -20.92 6.37
CA GLY A 138 -8.47 -20.94 5.13
C GLY A 138 -9.00 -19.56 4.74
N ARG A 139 -8.25 -18.49 5.06
CA ARG A 139 -8.61 -17.10 4.80
C ARG A 139 -7.67 -16.46 3.80
N LEU A 140 -8.17 -15.49 3.05
CA LEU A 140 -7.37 -14.74 2.09
C LEU A 140 -6.89 -13.43 2.70
N ALA A 141 -5.59 -13.17 2.62
CA ALA A 141 -5.03 -11.83 2.77
C ALA A 141 -4.38 -11.41 1.45
N LEU A 142 -4.87 -10.32 0.88
CA LEU A 142 -4.29 -9.69 -0.31
C LEU A 142 -3.64 -8.38 0.11
N VAL A 143 -2.31 -8.31 0.00
CA VAL A 143 -1.51 -7.22 0.57
C VAL A 143 -0.87 -6.38 -0.52
N GLY A 144 -0.66 -5.09 -0.26
CA GLY A 144 0.01 -4.17 -1.20
C GLY A 144 -0.77 -3.97 -2.50
N VAL A 145 -2.08 -3.71 -2.42
CA VAL A 145 -2.98 -3.65 -3.58
C VAL A 145 -3.37 -2.20 -3.95
N GLY A 146 -2.37 -1.32 -3.96
CA GLY A 146 -2.47 0.09 -4.37
C GLY A 146 -2.13 0.30 -5.85
N VAL A 147 -1.38 1.37 -6.12
CA VAL A 147 -0.80 1.66 -7.44
C VAL A 147 0.65 1.19 -7.43
N GLU A 148 1.44 1.73 -6.52
CA GLU A 148 2.75 1.25 -6.11
C GLU A 148 2.71 1.11 -4.58
N PRO A 149 2.87 -0.09 -4.00
CA PRO A 149 2.78 -1.41 -4.66
C PRO A 149 1.35 -1.70 -5.16
N GLY A 150 1.22 -2.64 -6.09
CA GLY A 150 -0.06 -3.18 -6.57
C GLY A 150 -0.15 -3.19 -8.09
N LEU A 151 -0.47 -2.05 -8.69
CA LEU A 151 -0.52 -1.93 -10.14
C LEU A 151 0.85 -2.13 -10.78
N SER A 152 1.93 -1.62 -10.15
CA SER A 152 3.30 -1.83 -10.58
C SER A 152 3.67 -3.32 -10.60
N ASP A 153 3.28 -4.08 -9.57
CA ASP A 153 3.45 -5.54 -9.51
C ASP A 153 2.67 -6.28 -10.60
N VAL A 154 1.42 -5.85 -10.85
CA VAL A 154 0.58 -6.43 -11.92
C VAL A 154 1.19 -6.15 -13.30
N PHE A 155 1.72 -4.95 -13.55
CA PHE A 155 2.41 -4.63 -14.80
C PHE A 155 3.70 -5.43 -14.96
N ALA A 156 4.48 -5.61 -13.90
CA ALA A 156 5.66 -6.47 -13.91
C ALA A 156 5.30 -7.92 -14.26
N ARG A 157 4.26 -8.46 -13.64
CA ARG A 157 3.79 -9.82 -13.95
C ARG A 157 3.27 -9.95 -15.38
N TYR A 158 2.48 -8.98 -15.84
CA TYR A 158 1.97 -8.96 -17.21
C TYR A 158 3.10 -8.89 -18.25
N ALA A 159 4.13 -8.08 -18.00
CA ALA A 159 5.29 -7.99 -18.88
C ALA A 159 6.03 -9.33 -19.01
N ALA A 160 6.16 -10.07 -17.90
CA ALA A 160 6.79 -11.39 -17.89
C ALA A 160 5.96 -12.48 -18.58
N ASP A 161 4.63 -12.39 -18.49
CA ASP A 161 3.74 -13.39 -19.10
C ASP A 161 3.51 -13.14 -20.59
N GLU A 162 3.44 -11.86 -21.01
CA GLU A 162 2.89 -11.50 -22.33
C GLU A 162 3.84 -10.71 -23.24
N LEU A 163 4.89 -10.08 -22.70
CA LEU A 163 5.70 -9.12 -23.47
C LEU A 163 7.15 -9.56 -23.68
N PHE A 164 7.76 -10.28 -22.74
CA PHE A 164 9.18 -10.60 -22.77
C PHE A 164 9.47 -12.06 -22.41
N ASP A 165 10.44 -12.67 -23.09
CA ASP A 165 10.95 -14.01 -22.75
C ASP A 165 11.90 -13.97 -21.53
N GLU A 166 12.67 -12.88 -21.38
CA GLU A 166 13.57 -12.61 -20.25
C GLU A 166 13.50 -11.11 -19.93
N ILE A 167 13.43 -10.78 -18.63
CA ILE A 167 13.46 -9.40 -18.16
C ILE A 167 14.81 -9.12 -17.51
N GLU A 168 15.58 -8.21 -18.09
CA GLU A 168 16.85 -7.78 -17.48
C GLU A 168 16.60 -6.89 -16.26
N GLU A 169 15.75 -5.87 -16.39
CA GLU A 169 15.44 -4.93 -15.33
C GLU A 169 13.93 -4.65 -15.27
N ILE A 170 13.41 -4.58 -14.05
CA ILE A 170 12.12 -3.97 -13.76
C ILE A 170 12.40 -2.75 -12.89
N GLY A 171 12.28 -1.55 -13.44
CA GLY A 171 12.42 -0.35 -12.64
C GLY A 171 11.17 0.50 -12.67
N VAL A 172 10.60 0.72 -11.50
CA VAL A 172 9.41 1.55 -11.30
C VAL A 172 9.84 2.99 -11.06
N ARG A 173 9.28 3.91 -11.85
CA ARG A 173 9.56 5.35 -11.77
C ARG A 173 8.24 6.04 -11.47
N ASP A 174 8.12 6.60 -10.27
CA ASP A 174 6.98 7.41 -9.87
C ASP A 174 7.36 8.89 -9.99
N GLY A 175 6.60 9.63 -10.77
CA GLY A 175 6.82 11.04 -11.02
C GLY A 175 5.54 11.73 -11.46
N ALA A 176 5.39 12.99 -11.08
CA ALA A 176 4.22 13.80 -11.38
C ALA A 176 4.61 15.26 -11.61
N ASN A 177 3.78 15.98 -12.37
CA ASN A 177 3.85 17.43 -12.53
C ASN A 177 2.67 18.14 -11.83
N LEU A 178 2.13 17.51 -10.77
CA LEU A 178 0.96 18.03 -10.06
C LEU A 178 1.32 19.30 -9.29
N THR A 179 0.63 20.40 -9.60
CA THR A 179 0.73 21.66 -8.85
C THR A 179 -0.58 21.96 -8.13
N VAL A 180 -0.49 22.39 -6.86
CA VAL A 180 -1.65 22.89 -6.11
C VAL A 180 -1.60 24.42 -6.09
N GLU A 181 -2.58 25.05 -6.74
CA GLU A 181 -2.62 26.50 -6.87
C GLU A 181 -2.60 27.18 -5.48
N GLY A 182 -1.70 28.16 -5.32
CA GLY A 182 -1.56 28.94 -4.09
C GLY A 182 -0.69 28.31 -3.01
N TYR A 183 -0.05 27.16 -3.27
CA TYR A 183 0.87 26.52 -2.34
C TYR A 183 2.22 26.23 -3.02
N ASP A 184 3.32 26.58 -2.34
CA ASP A 184 4.67 26.24 -2.79
C ASP A 184 4.96 24.74 -2.61
N PHE A 185 4.28 24.09 -1.67
CA PHE A 185 4.38 22.66 -1.41
C PHE A 185 3.04 22.13 -0.88
N ALA A 186 2.54 21.06 -1.51
CA ALA A 186 1.30 20.40 -1.12
C ALA A 186 1.41 18.89 -1.41
N PRO A 187 1.61 18.05 -0.38
CA PRO A 187 1.67 16.61 -0.60
C PRO A 187 0.30 16.08 -1.02
N SER A 188 0.27 15.24 -2.05
CA SER A 188 -0.95 14.60 -2.55
C SER A 188 -1.35 13.35 -1.73
N PHE A 189 -0.43 12.84 -0.91
CA PHE A 189 -0.63 11.69 -0.03
C PHE A 189 -0.09 11.96 1.40
N SER A 190 -0.04 10.92 2.23
CA SER A 190 0.39 11.02 3.63
C SER A 190 1.81 11.56 3.74
N ILE A 191 1.96 12.78 4.26
CA ILE A 191 3.28 13.41 4.45
C ILE A 191 4.20 12.60 5.37
N TRP A 192 3.64 11.89 6.35
CA TRP A 192 4.43 11.03 7.23
C TRP A 192 5.05 9.87 6.48
N THR A 193 4.26 9.26 5.59
CA THR A 193 4.69 8.18 4.72
C THR A 193 5.78 8.66 3.76
N THR A 194 5.60 9.82 3.11
CA THR A 194 6.64 10.43 2.26
C THR A 194 7.96 10.65 3.02
N ILE A 195 7.88 11.11 4.28
CA ILE A 195 9.06 11.35 5.11
C ILE A 195 9.75 10.03 5.45
N GLU A 196 9.01 8.99 5.82
CA GLU A 196 9.57 7.68 6.16
C GLU A 196 10.25 7.04 4.93
N GLU A 197 9.56 6.98 3.79
CA GLU A 197 10.08 6.46 2.53
C GLU A 197 11.39 7.13 2.11
N CYS A 198 11.44 8.47 2.22
CA CYS A 198 12.60 9.28 1.86
C CYS A 198 13.77 9.17 2.86
N LEU A 199 13.54 8.77 4.11
CA LEU A 199 14.57 8.70 5.15
C LEU A 199 15.06 7.28 5.41
N ASN A 200 14.25 6.27 5.10
CA ASN A 200 14.67 4.88 5.17
C ASN A 200 15.64 4.52 4.03
N PRO A 201 16.57 3.58 4.26
CA PRO A 201 17.46 3.10 3.21
C PRO A 201 16.67 2.47 2.06
N PRO A 202 16.82 2.96 0.82
CA PRO A 202 16.19 2.33 -0.33
C PRO A 202 16.66 0.90 -0.51
N VAL A 203 15.75 0.01 -0.90
CA VAL A 203 16.07 -1.38 -1.22
C VAL A 203 16.23 -1.54 -2.72
N ILE A 204 17.21 -2.33 -3.12
CA ILE A 204 17.43 -2.79 -4.48
C ILE A 204 17.47 -4.32 -4.46
N TRP A 205 16.94 -4.96 -5.49
CA TRP A 205 17.11 -6.38 -5.70
C TRP A 205 17.97 -6.65 -6.92
N GLU A 206 18.93 -7.58 -6.78
CA GLU A 206 19.70 -8.14 -7.89
C GLU A 206 19.77 -9.66 -7.77
N LYS A 207 19.62 -10.38 -8.89
CA LYS A 207 19.56 -11.85 -8.90
C LYS A 207 20.74 -12.54 -8.22
N ASP A 208 21.95 -11.99 -8.40
CA ASP A 208 23.19 -12.57 -7.87
C ASP A 208 23.53 -12.09 -6.44
N ARG A 209 22.80 -11.11 -5.90
CA ARG A 209 23.06 -10.49 -4.58
C ARG A 209 21.89 -10.65 -3.60
N GLY A 210 20.67 -10.81 -4.09
CA GLY A 210 19.44 -10.69 -3.32
C GLY A 210 19.08 -9.23 -3.04
N TRP A 211 18.26 -9.01 -2.01
CA TRP A 211 17.93 -7.66 -1.55
C TRP A 211 19.09 -7.04 -0.78
N PHE A 212 19.41 -5.79 -1.07
CA PHE A 212 20.37 -4.97 -0.33
C PHE A 212 19.89 -3.53 -0.26
N THR A 213 20.44 -2.76 0.67
CA THR A 213 20.09 -1.35 0.83
C THR A 213 21.17 -0.41 0.29
N THR A 214 20.81 0.86 0.09
CA THR A 214 21.72 1.93 -0.30
C THR A 214 21.49 3.18 0.55
N ALA A 215 22.30 4.23 0.37
CA ALA A 215 22.00 5.53 0.97
C ALA A 215 20.74 6.14 0.33
N PRO A 216 19.90 6.87 1.11
CA PRO A 216 18.77 7.62 0.56
C PRO A 216 19.18 8.52 -0.60
N PHE A 217 18.31 8.60 -1.60
CA PHE A 217 18.51 9.38 -2.83
C PHE A 217 19.73 8.97 -3.67
N SER A 218 20.16 7.72 -3.58
CA SER A 218 21.25 7.18 -4.40
C SER A 218 20.86 7.04 -5.88
N GLU A 219 21.88 6.92 -6.73
CA GLU A 219 21.76 6.70 -8.18
C GLU A 219 20.77 7.66 -8.89
N PRO A 220 20.95 8.99 -8.80
CA PRO A 220 20.07 9.94 -9.48
C PRO A 220 20.06 9.70 -11.00
N GLU A 221 18.87 9.78 -11.61
CA GLU A 221 18.68 9.73 -13.05
C GLU A 221 17.62 10.75 -13.49
N VAL A 222 17.78 11.35 -14.67
CA VAL A 222 16.68 12.12 -15.28
C VAL A 222 15.85 11.17 -16.13
N PHE A 223 14.57 11.02 -15.78
CA PHE A 223 13.62 10.21 -16.54
C PHE A 223 12.64 11.13 -17.28
N ASP A 224 12.45 10.90 -18.58
CA ASP A 224 11.51 11.67 -19.41
C ASP A 224 10.11 11.02 -19.37
N PHE A 225 9.24 11.54 -18.50
CA PHE A 225 7.91 11.00 -18.29
C PHE A 225 6.95 11.38 -19.44
N PRO A 226 6.08 10.43 -19.87
CA PRO A 226 5.18 10.63 -21.00
C PRO A 226 4.03 11.60 -20.68
N GLU A 227 3.14 11.80 -21.66
CA GLU A 227 1.87 12.56 -21.51
C GLU A 227 2.04 14.01 -21.01
N GLY A 228 3.19 14.62 -21.30
CA GLY A 228 3.45 16.03 -21.01
C GLY A 228 3.97 16.32 -19.60
N ILE A 229 4.37 15.30 -18.84
CA ILE A 229 5.10 15.47 -17.58
C ILE A 229 6.53 15.96 -17.87
N GLY A 230 7.23 15.31 -18.80
CA GLY A 230 8.57 15.71 -19.24
C GLY A 230 9.69 15.19 -18.32
N PRO A 231 10.91 15.76 -18.44
CA PRO A 231 12.06 15.31 -17.67
C PRO A 231 11.91 15.63 -16.19
N VAL A 232 12.15 14.65 -15.33
CA VAL A 232 12.17 14.79 -13.86
C VAL A 232 13.37 14.01 -13.30
N GLU A 233 14.14 14.64 -12.41
CA GLU A 233 15.19 13.93 -11.66
C GLU A 233 14.58 12.98 -10.63
N CYS A 234 14.90 11.69 -10.79
CA CYS A 234 14.43 10.57 -10.00
C CYS A 234 15.58 9.97 -9.19
N VAL A 235 15.29 9.57 -7.96
CA VAL A 235 16.28 9.05 -7.01
C VAL A 235 15.75 7.82 -6.29
N ASN A 236 16.65 6.94 -5.83
CA ASN A 236 16.23 5.75 -5.08
C ASN A 236 15.59 6.14 -3.73
N VAL A 237 14.42 5.56 -3.46
CA VAL A 237 13.61 5.72 -2.24
C VAL A 237 13.12 4.31 -1.83
N GLU A 238 12.89 4.05 -0.54
CA GLU A 238 12.38 2.75 -0.10
C GLU A 238 10.95 2.54 -0.63
N HIS A 239 10.68 1.37 -1.24
CA HIS A 239 9.36 1.06 -1.77
C HIS A 239 9.09 -0.45 -1.84
N GLU A 240 7.82 -0.85 -1.73
CA GLU A 240 7.43 -2.24 -1.52
C GLU A 240 7.56 -3.16 -2.73
N GLU A 241 7.34 -2.69 -3.96
CA GLU A 241 7.42 -3.52 -5.17
C GLU A 241 8.80 -4.15 -5.37
N VAL A 242 9.87 -3.51 -4.89
CA VAL A 242 11.22 -4.06 -4.95
C VAL A 242 11.33 -5.32 -4.08
N LEU A 243 10.47 -5.45 -3.07
CA LEU A 243 10.37 -6.61 -2.18
C LEU A 243 9.33 -7.63 -2.66
N LEU A 244 8.35 -7.20 -3.45
CA LEU A 244 7.25 -8.01 -3.95
C LEU A 244 7.55 -8.64 -5.31
N ILE A 245 7.83 -7.83 -6.35
CA ILE A 245 8.06 -8.27 -7.73
C ILE A 245 9.04 -9.47 -7.82
N PRO A 246 10.27 -9.39 -7.27
CA PRO A 246 11.25 -10.47 -7.47
C PRO A 246 10.92 -11.77 -6.74
N ARG A 247 9.86 -11.81 -5.91
CA ARG A 247 9.36 -13.07 -5.31
C ARG A 247 8.62 -13.94 -6.31
N TRP A 248 8.03 -13.34 -7.36
CA TRP A 248 7.15 -14.05 -8.31
C TRP A 248 7.43 -13.75 -9.78
N VAL A 249 8.29 -12.77 -10.06
CA VAL A 249 8.70 -12.38 -11.41
C VAL A 249 10.22 -12.50 -11.53
N GLU A 250 10.67 -13.37 -12.42
CA GLU A 250 12.10 -13.51 -12.72
C GLU A 250 12.61 -12.24 -13.45
N SER A 251 13.65 -11.63 -12.90
CA SER A 251 14.38 -10.53 -13.54
C SER A 251 15.85 -10.57 -13.12
N ARG A 252 16.73 -9.70 -13.64
CA ARG A 252 18.11 -9.57 -13.12
C ARG A 252 18.23 -8.48 -12.05
N ARG A 253 17.42 -7.44 -12.14
CA ARG A 253 17.42 -6.29 -11.22
C ARG A 253 16.01 -5.70 -11.06
N VAL A 254 15.66 -5.29 -9.84
CA VAL A 254 14.44 -4.53 -9.54
C VAL A 254 14.78 -3.29 -8.74
N THR A 255 14.26 -2.13 -9.15
CA THR A 255 14.48 -0.83 -8.51
C THR A 255 13.20 0.01 -8.45
N PHE A 256 13.14 0.92 -7.50
CA PHE A 256 12.15 2.00 -7.46
C PHE A 256 12.86 3.35 -7.37
N LYS A 257 12.40 4.33 -8.15
CA LYS A 257 12.87 5.72 -8.05
C LYS A 257 11.71 6.69 -8.03
N TYR A 258 11.85 7.70 -7.18
CA TYR A 258 10.84 8.75 -7.02
C TYR A 258 11.34 10.08 -7.60
N GLY A 259 10.50 10.74 -8.38
CA GLY A 259 10.73 12.03 -8.99
C GLY A 259 10.62 13.17 -7.97
N LEU A 260 11.75 13.53 -7.37
CA LEU A 260 11.84 14.55 -6.31
C LEU A 260 12.63 15.81 -6.72
N GLY A 261 13.32 15.79 -7.87
CA GLY A 261 14.12 16.92 -8.34
C GLY A 261 13.41 17.80 -9.36
N GLU A 262 14.14 18.83 -9.82
CA GLU A 262 13.72 19.74 -10.91
C GLU A 262 13.88 19.12 -12.31
#